data_AF-A0A1X9Q8J1-F1
#
_entry.id   AF-A0A1X9Q8J1-F1
#
_cell.length_a   1.000
_cell.length_b   1.000
_cell.length_c   1.000
_cell.angle_alpha   90.00
_cell.angle_beta   90.00
_cell.angle_gamma   90.00
#
_symmetry.space_group_name_H-M   'P 1'
#
loop_
_entity.id
_entity.type
_entity.pdbx_description
1 polymer ?
#
loop_
_entity_poly.entity_id
_entity_poly.type
_entity_poly.pdbx_seq_one_letter_code
_entity_poly.pdbx_strand_id
1 'polypeptide(L)'
;AVMCCCGPCAMYRPSCLLSLLDQYETQLFRGKPSDFGEDRHLTILMLKAGFRTEYVPGAVAATVVPDKMGPYLRQQLRWARSTFRDTMLARGLLRGLDRYLTLDVMGENLGPLLLGIAVVTALGELLFSHT
;
A
#
# COMPACT_ATOMS: atom_id res chain seq x y z
N ALA A 1 -3.47 -5.97 14.05
CA ALA A 1 -2.45 -5.66 13.02
C ALA A 1 -3.09 -4.83 11.94
N VAL A 2 -2.40 -3.79 11.49
CA VAL A 2 -2.71 -3.04 10.26
C VAL A 2 -1.57 -3.25 9.26
N MET A 3 -1.88 -3.25 7.97
CA MET A 3 -0.86 -3.40 6.91
C MET A 3 -0.18 -2.10 6.52
N CYS A 4 -0.75 -0.95 6.90
CA CYS A 4 -0.19 0.36 6.65
C CYS A 4 -0.50 1.29 7.81
N CYS A 5 0.55 1.72 8.54
CA CYS A 5 0.48 2.84 9.46
C CYS A 5 0.66 4.14 8.64
N CYS A 6 -0.45 4.77 8.26
CA CYS A 6 -0.43 5.91 7.34
C CYS A 6 0.31 7.12 7.91
N GLY A 7 1.15 7.75 7.08
CA GLY A 7 1.98 8.90 7.47
C GLY A 7 1.26 10.07 8.14
N PRO A 8 0.01 10.45 7.77
CA PRO A 8 -0.69 11.55 8.43
C PRO A 8 -0.92 11.36 9.93
N CYS A 9 -0.99 10.11 10.41
CA CYS A 9 -1.21 9.81 11.82
C CYS A 9 -0.63 8.44 12.19
N ALA A 10 0.68 8.38 12.38
CA ALA A 10 1.39 7.20 12.84
C ALA A 10 2.39 7.56 13.94
N MET A 11 2.50 6.70 14.95
CA MET A 11 3.47 6.82 16.02
C MET A 11 4.22 5.50 16.20
N TYR A 12 5.53 5.60 16.40
CA TYR A 12 6.41 4.45 16.53
C TYR A 12 7.20 4.51 17.83
N ARG A 13 7.40 3.36 18.46
CA ARG A 13 8.35 3.25 19.59
C ARG A 13 9.77 3.45 19.05
N PRO A 14 10.57 4.40 19.58
CA PRO A 14 11.90 4.69 19.06
C PRO A 14 12.82 3.47 18.98
N SER A 15 12.81 2.62 20.02
CA SER A 15 13.64 1.40 20.03
C SER A 15 13.28 0.43 18.90
N CYS A 16 12.00 0.29 18.56
CA CYS A 16 11.56 -0.55 17.44
C CYS A 16 11.97 0.08 16.10
N LEU A 17 11.73 1.38 15.92
CA LEU A 17 12.06 2.10 14.69
C LEU A 17 13.56 2.06 14.40
N LEU A 18 14.39 2.42 15.37
CA LEU A 18 15.84 2.46 15.22
C LEU A 18 16.43 1.08 14.91
N SER A 19 15.82 0.00 15.42
CA SER A 19 16.26 -1.36 15.10
C SER A 19 16.03 -1.78 13.64
N LEU A 20 15.18 -1.05 12.90
CA LEU A 20 14.79 -1.37 11.53
C LEU A 20 15.23 -0.31 10.51
N LEU A 21 15.87 0.78 10.97
CA LEU A 21 16.16 1.94 10.14
C LEU A 21 17.09 1.61 8.96
N ASP A 22 18.13 0.81 9.20
CA ASP A 22 19.05 0.36 8.14
C ASP A 22 18.35 -0.47 7.06
N GLN A 23 17.46 -1.39 7.47
CA GLN A 23 16.67 -2.20 6.51
C GLN A 23 15.65 -1.36 5.75
N TYR A 24 15.09 -0.35 6.41
CA TYR A 24 14.15 0.59 5.82
C TYR A 24 14.83 1.46 4.75
N GLU A 25 16.01 2.01 5.04
CA GLU A 25 16.76 2.87 4.11
C GLU A 25 17.35 2.11 2.91
N THR A 26 17.70 0.84 3.10
CA THR A 26 18.35 0.01 2.07
C THR A 26 17.40 -0.87 1.28
N GLN A 27 16.09 -0.59 1.32
CA GLN A 27 15.09 -1.41 0.64
C GLN A 27 15.35 -1.49 -0.88
N LEU A 28 15.44 -2.72 -1.38
CA LEU A 28 15.47 -3.02 -2.80
C LEU A 28 14.18 -3.69 -3.26
N PHE A 29 13.69 -3.29 -4.42
CA PHE A 29 12.67 -4.03 -5.17
C PHE A 29 13.19 -4.34 -6.57
N ARG A 30 13.30 -5.64 -6.89
CA ARG A 30 13.84 -6.13 -8.17
C ARG A 30 15.20 -5.52 -8.53
N GLY A 31 16.07 -5.38 -7.53
CA GLY A 31 17.44 -4.86 -7.67
C GLY A 31 17.56 -3.34 -7.76
N LYS A 32 16.45 -2.59 -7.59
CA LYS A 32 16.48 -1.12 -7.57
C LYS A 32 16.09 -0.58 -6.19
N PRO A 33 16.70 0.53 -5.73
CA PRO A 33 16.23 1.26 -4.56
C PRO A 33 14.74 1.60 -4.69
N SER A 34 14.03 1.47 -3.57
CA SER A 34 12.59 1.67 -3.48
C SER A 34 12.32 2.96 -2.71
N ASP A 35 11.81 4.00 -3.40
CA ASP A 35 11.70 5.38 -2.91
C ASP A 35 10.25 5.89 -2.76
N PHE A 36 9.25 5.00 -2.89
CA PHE A 36 7.84 5.34 -2.75
C PHE A 36 7.12 4.34 -1.85
N GLY A 37 6.09 4.77 -1.10
CA GLY A 37 5.31 3.86 -0.26
C GLY A 37 5.96 3.47 1.07
N GLU A 38 6.80 4.37 1.59
CA GLU A 38 7.51 4.28 2.88
C GLU A 38 6.65 3.72 4.03
N ASP A 39 5.42 4.24 4.22
CA ASP A 39 4.53 3.88 5.33
C ASP A 39 4.24 2.37 5.42
N ARG A 40 3.81 1.78 4.29
CA ARG A 40 3.47 0.36 4.21
C ARG A 40 4.73 -0.49 4.30
N HIS A 41 5.83 -0.05 3.71
CA HIS A 41 7.10 -0.74 3.81
C HIS A 41 7.57 -0.86 5.27
N LEU A 42 7.62 0.26 5.99
CA LEU A 42 7.99 0.27 7.41
C LEU A 42 7.06 -0.60 8.24
N THR A 43 5.75 -0.56 7.97
CA THR A 43 4.77 -1.40 8.66
C THR A 43 5.04 -2.89 8.44
N ILE A 44 5.40 -3.29 7.22
CA ILE A 44 5.78 -4.68 6.90
C ILE A 44 7.07 -5.08 7.62
N LEU A 45 8.09 -4.21 7.67
CA LEU A 45 9.31 -4.50 8.42
C LEU A 45 9.02 -4.69 9.91
N MET A 46 8.19 -3.82 10.49
CA MET A 46 7.76 -3.93 11.89
C MET A 46 7.08 -5.28 12.16
N LEU A 47 6.13 -5.66 11.31
CA LEU A 47 5.43 -6.94 11.42
C LEU A 47 6.36 -8.15 11.21
N LYS A 48 7.29 -8.08 10.25
CA LYS A 48 8.30 -9.14 10.02
C LYS A 48 9.24 -9.31 11.20
N ALA A 49 9.58 -8.23 11.89
CA ALA A 49 10.39 -8.24 13.11
C ALA A 49 9.61 -8.73 14.36
N GLY A 50 8.32 -9.06 14.20
CA GLY A 50 7.47 -9.53 15.31
C GLY A 50 6.89 -8.40 16.17
N PHE A 51 7.03 -7.15 15.77
CA PHE A 51 6.38 -6.03 16.44
C PHE A 51 4.88 -5.98 16.11
N ARG A 52 4.12 -5.31 16.98
CA ARG A 52 2.67 -5.14 16.82
C ARG A 52 2.35 -3.80 16.17
N THR A 53 1.35 -3.82 15.31
CA THR A 53 0.75 -2.63 14.69
C THR A 53 -0.74 -2.60 15.01
N GLU A 54 -1.25 -1.44 15.41
CA GLU A 54 -2.63 -1.30 15.90
C GLU A 54 -3.27 -0.04 15.36
N TYR A 55 -4.56 -0.14 15.05
CA TYR A 55 -5.38 1.02 14.72
C TYR A 55 -5.91 1.63 16.01
N VAL A 56 -5.75 2.94 16.17
CA VAL A 56 -6.23 3.68 17.34
C VAL A 56 -7.36 4.61 16.90
N PRO A 57 -8.64 4.31 17.21
CA PRO A 57 -9.78 5.10 16.74
C PRO A 57 -9.74 6.58 17.15
N GLY A 58 -9.12 6.88 18.30
CA GLY A 58 -8.97 8.26 18.80
C GLY A 58 -7.81 9.04 18.17
N ALA A 59 -6.95 8.39 17.39
CA ALA A 59 -5.84 9.05 16.70
C ALA A 59 -6.34 9.62 15.36
N VAL A 60 -6.81 10.87 15.39
CA VAL A 60 -7.40 11.56 14.23
C VAL A 60 -6.45 12.65 13.75
N ALA A 61 -6.22 12.72 12.44
CA ALA A 61 -5.48 13.79 11.79
C ALA A 61 -6.25 14.33 10.58
N ALA A 62 -6.23 15.65 10.40
CA ALA A 62 -6.69 16.29 9.18
C ALA A 62 -5.55 16.37 8.17
N THR A 63 -5.83 16.05 6.90
CA THR A 63 -4.85 16.13 5.82
C THR A 63 -5.43 16.82 4.60
N VAL A 64 -4.57 17.41 3.79
CA VAL A 64 -4.96 17.99 2.51
C VAL A 64 -5.17 16.86 1.52
N VAL A 65 -6.32 16.87 0.85
CA VAL A 65 -6.66 15.91 -0.21
C VAL A 65 -6.80 16.63 -1.55
N PRO A 66 -6.46 15.97 -2.67
CA PRO A 66 -6.74 16.51 -3.99
C PRO A 66 -8.21 16.86 -4.20
N ASP A 67 -8.48 18.07 -4.69
CA ASP A 67 -9.81 18.58 -5.04
C ASP A 67 -10.14 18.37 -6.54
N LYS A 68 -9.15 18.02 -7.34
CA LYS A 68 -9.25 17.80 -8.79
C LYS A 68 -8.97 16.35 -9.17
N MET A 69 -9.66 15.88 -10.20
CA MET A 69 -9.55 14.49 -10.68
C MET A 69 -8.12 14.12 -11.11
N GLY A 70 -7.41 14.98 -11.83
CA GLY A 70 -6.05 14.69 -12.31
C GLY A 70 -5.06 14.39 -11.17
N PRO A 71 -4.88 15.30 -10.20
CA PRO A 71 -4.06 15.03 -9.01
C PRO A 71 -4.56 13.85 -8.17
N TYR A 72 -5.87 13.67 -8.02
CA TYR A 72 -6.46 12.52 -7.34
C TYR A 72 -6.04 11.18 -7.97
N LEU A 73 -6.18 11.05 -9.29
CA LEU A 73 -5.78 9.83 -10.01
C LEU A 73 -4.28 9.56 -9.90
N ARG A 74 -3.43 10.59 -9.97
CA ARG A 74 -1.98 10.43 -9.75
C ARG A 74 -1.67 9.90 -8.35
N GLN A 75 -2.41 10.37 -7.34
CA GLN A 75 -2.29 9.89 -5.97
C GLN A 75 -2.71 8.42 -5.86
N GLN A 76 -3.88 8.05 -6.39
CA GLN A 76 -4.37 6.68 -6.37
C GLN A 76 -3.44 5.71 -7.11
N LEU A 77 -2.92 6.09 -8.28
CA LEU A 77 -1.97 5.28 -9.04
C LEU A 77 -0.64 5.11 -8.31
N ARG A 78 -0.17 6.14 -7.58
CA ARG A 78 1.02 6.02 -6.73
C ARG A 78 0.78 5.03 -5.60
N TRP A 79 -0.38 5.07 -4.95
CA TRP A 79 -0.74 4.13 -3.89
C TRP A 79 -0.94 2.71 -4.41
N ALA A 80 -1.57 2.52 -5.57
CA ALA A 80 -1.73 1.20 -6.17
C ALA A 80 -0.36 0.56 -6.49
N ARG A 81 0.59 1.34 -7.03
CA ARG A 81 1.95 0.86 -7.33
C ARG A 81 2.70 0.40 -6.08
N SER A 82 2.67 1.16 -4.98
CA SER A 82 3.31 0.73 -3.73
C SER A 82 2.60 -0.49 -3.13
N THR A 83 1.27 -0.51 -3.14
CA THR A 83 0.48 -1.64 -2.63
C THR A 83 0.85 -2.95 -3.33
N PHE A 84 0.95 -2.94 -4.65
CA PHE A 84 1.33 -4.11 -5.43
C PHE A 84 2.72 -4.63 -5.08
N ARG A 85 3.70 -3.72 -5.07
CA ARG A 85 5.08 -4.03 -4.70
C ARG A 85 5.18 -4.64 -3.30
N ASP A 86 4.56 -3.98 -2.32
CA ASP A 86 4.66 -4.33 -0.91
C ASP A 86 3.92 -5.64 -0.61
N THR A 87 2.81 -5.91 -1.30
CA THR A 87 2.11 -7.19 -1.23
C THR A 87 3.00 -8.33 -1.69
N MET A 88 3.76 -8.15 -2.78
CA MET A 88 4.73 -9.15 -3.23
C MET A 88 5.84 -9.38 -2.19
N LEU A 89 6.36 -8.31 -1.57
CA LEU A 89 7.39 -8.40 -0.53
C LEU A 89 6.87 -9.00 0.79
N ALA A 90 5.58 -8.86 1.07
CA ALA A 90 4.91 -9.35 2.27
C ALA A 90 4.25 -10.72 2.09
N ARG A 91 4.34 -11.37 0.92
CA ARG A 91 3.64 -12.65 0.64
C ARG A 91 3.85 -13.73 1.70
N GLY A 92 5.06 -13.84 2.25
CA GLY A 92 5.37 -14.77 3.35
C GLY A 92 4.72 -14.36 4.69
N LEU A 93 4.71 -13.06 4.98
CA LEU A 93 4.10 -12.48 6.18
C LEU A 93 2.58 -12.65 6.18
N LEU A 94 1.91 -12.45 5.04
CA LEU A 94 0.45 -12.52 4.92
C LEU A 94 -0.13 -13.84 5.43
N ARG A 95 0.60 -14.95 5.31
CA ARG A 95 0.16 -16.27 5.81
C ARG A 95 0.00 -16.34 7.32
N GLY A 96 0.71 -15.49 8.07
CA GLY A 96 0.66 -15.42 9.53
C GLY A 96 -0.26 -14.32 10.05
N LEU A 97 -0.88 -13.53 9.17
CA LEU A 97 -1.79 -12.45 9.55
C LEU A 97 -3.25 -12.92 9.53
N ASP A 98 -4.13 -12.10 10.12
CA ASP A 98 -5.55 -12.39 10.14
C ASP A 98 -6.13 -12.52 8.71
N ARG A 99 -7.12 -13.40 8.56
CA ARG A 99 -7.76 -13.68 7.26
C ARG A 99 -8.43 -12.45 6.67
N TYR A 100 -9.04 -11.61 7.50
CA TYR A 100 -9.65 -10.36 7.04
C TYR A 100 -8.59 -9.45 6.41
N LEU A 101 -7.44 -9.30 7.06
CA LEU A 101 -6.35 -8.47 6.57
C LEU A 101 -5.75 -9.00 5.26
N THR A 102 -5.70 -10.33 5.11
CA THR A 102 -5.27 -10.96 3.87
C THR A 102 -6.25 -10.67 2.74
N LEU A 103 -7.56 -10.80 2.99
CA LEU A 103 -8.61 -10.49 2.01
C LEU A 103 -8.60 -9.01 1.61
N ASP A 104 -8.43 -8.11 2.58
CA ASP A 104 -8.32 -6.67 2.37
C ASP A 104 -7.17 -6.34 1.41
N VAL A 105 -5.96 -6.85 1.68
CA VAL A 105 -4.79 -6.70 0.80
C VAL A 105 -5.06 -7.27 -0.60
N MET A 106 -5.71 -8.43 -0.71
CA MET A 106 -6.06 -8.99 -2.02
C MET A 106 -7.03 -8.06 -2.77
N GLY A 107 -8.02 -7.49 -2.08
CA GLY A 107 -8.96 -6.51 -2.62
C GLY A 107 -8.27 -5.25 -3.12
N GLU A 108 -7.34 -4.67 -2.34
CA GLU A 108 -6.56 -3.49 -2.74
C GLU A 108 -5.76 -3.72 -4.03
N ASN A 109 -5.30 -4.96 -4.27
CA ASN A 109 -4.55 -5.32 -5.47
C ASN A 109 -5.45 -5.63 -6.67
N LEU A 110 -6.57 -6.32 -6.46
CA LEU A 110 -7.48 -6.73 -7.53
C LEU A 110 -8.31 -5.57 -8.06
N GLY A 111 -8.75 -4.65 -7.19
CA GLY A 111 -9.62 -3.52 -7.57
C GLY A 111 -9.08 -2.70 -8.74
N PRO A 112 -7.85 -2.15 -8.65
CA PRO A 112 -7.25 -1.37 -9.76
C PRO A 112 -7.06 -2.19 -11.04
N LEU A 113 -6.74 -3.48 -10.92
CA LEU A 113 -6.57 -4.37 -12.07
C LEU A 113 -7.89 -4.59 -12.81
N LEU A 114 -8.95 -4.92 -12.06
CA LEU A 114 -10.29 -5.13 -12.59
C LEU A 114 -10.84 -3.86 -13.23
N LEU A 115 -10.62 -2.70 -12.59
CA LEU A 115 -10.99 -1.41 -13.18
C LEU A 115 -10.24 -1.15 -14.50
N GLY A 116 -8.94 -1.45 -14.55
CA GLY A 116 -8.16 -1.32 -15.79
C GLY A 116 -8.71 -2.20 -16.92
N ILE A 117 -9.05 -3.46 -16.63
CA ILE A 117 -9.65 -4.39 -17.59
C ILE A 117 -11.01 -3.87 -18.07
N ALA A 118 -11.87 -3.41 -17.15
CA ALA A 118 -13.18 -2.87 -17.48
C ALA A 118 -13.10 -1.64 -18.41
N VAL A 119 -12.14 -0.73 -18.17
CA VAL A 119 -11.94 0.43 -19.03
C VAL A 119 -11.46 0.03 -20.43
N VAL A 120 -10.50 -0.90 -20.53
CA VAL A 120 -9.97 -1.36 -21.83
C VAL A 120 -11.05 -2.08 -22.64
N THR A 121 -11.84 -2.92 -22.01
CA THR A 121 -12.95 -3.65 -22.67
C THR A 121 -14.02 -2.69 -23.16
N ALA A 122 -14.46 -1.73 -22.34
CA ALA A 122 -15.44 -0.72 -22.74
C ALA A 122 -14.94 0.17 -23.90
N LEU A 123 -13.66 0.56 -23.89
CA LEU A 123 -13.06 1.31 -25.00
C LEU A 123 -12.97 0.47 -26.28
N GLY A 124 -12.66 -0.82 -26.15
CA GLY A 124 -12.69 -1.78 -27.25
C GLY A 124 -14.07 -1.84 -27.88
N GLU A 125 -15.12 -2.04 -27.09
CA GLU A 125 -16.50 -2.06 -27.57
C GLU A 125 -16.87 -0.77 -28.29
N LEU A 126 -16.53 0.40 -27.75
CA LEU A 126 -16.79 1.69 -28.41
C LEU A 126 -16.09 1.81 -29.77
N LEU A 127 -14.83 1.37 -29.86
CA LEU A 127 -14.07 1.45 -31.11
C LEU A 127 -14.59 0.48 -32.18
N PHE A 128 -14.97 -0.74 -31.78
CA PHE A 128 -15.45 -1.78 -32.70
C PHE A 128 -16.96 -1.70 -32.99
N SER A 129 -17.74 -0.95 -32.20
CA SER A 129 -19.17 -0.71 -32.48
C SER A 129 -19.39 0.37 -33.55
N HIS A 130 -18.36 1.15 -33.89
CA HIS A 130 -18.41 2.21 -34.91
C HIS A 130 -17.73 1.82 -36.25
N THR A 131 -17.35 0.55 -36.41
CA THR A 131 -16.87 -0.05 -37.68
C THR A 131 -17.87 -1.09 -38.17
#